data_AF-A0A2E0FFG1-F1
#
_entry.id   AF-A0A2E0FFG1-F1
#
_cell.length_a   1.000
_cell.length_b   1.000
_cell.length_c   1.000
_cell.angle_alpha   90.00
_cell.angle_beta   90.00
_cell.angle_gamma   90.00
#
_symmetry.space_group_name_H-M   'P 1'
#
loop_
_entity.id
_entity.type
_entity.pdbx_description
1 polymer ?
#
loop_
_entity_poly.entity_id
_entity_poly.type
_entity_poly.pdbx_seq_one_letter_code
_entity_poly.pdbx_strand_id
1 'polypeptide(L)' 'MENWQEILKKKKKRKSTVNQSGNYTKPALRRRIFNRIKRGGKGGAPGQWSARKAQMLAQAYKKAGGGYRN' A
#
# COMPACT_ATOMS: atom_id res chain seq x y z
N MET A 1 -37.88 5.46 12.13
CA MET A 1 -37.07 6.43 11.36
C MET A 1 -35.60 6.10 11.59
N GLU A 2 -35.00 5.30 10.71
CA GLU A 2 -33.57 4.97 10.74
C GLU A 2 -32.68 6.23 10.90
N ASN A 3 -31.83 6.20 11.92
CA ASN A 3 -30.79 7.20 12.16
C ASN A 3 -29.61 6.98 11.20
N TRP A 4 -29.73 7.49 9.97
CA TRP A 4 -28.72 7.41 8.92
C TRP A 4 -27.34 7.97 9.31
N GLN A 5 -27.25 8.80 10.35
CA GLN A 5 -25.99 9.41 10.79
C GLN A 5 -25.06 8.41 11.49
N GLU A 6 -25.59 7.37 12.14
CA GLU A 6 -24.80 6.32 12.81
C GLU A 6 -24.06 5.42 11.80
N ILE A 7 -24.66 5.16 10.64
CA ILE A 7 -24.10 4.29 9.59
C ILE A 7 -22.86 4.92 8.95
N LEU A 8 -22.89 6.24 8.71
CA LEU A 8 -21.78 6.98 8.08
C LEU A 8 -20.55 7.10 8.99
N LYS A 9 -20.74 7.09 10.31
CA LYS A 9 -19.69 7.32 11.31
C LYS A 9 -18.75 6.12 11.49
N LYS A 10 -19.10 4.94 10.96
CA LYS A 10 -18.42 3.67 11.29
C LYS A 10 -17.80 2.92 10.10
N LYS A 11 -17.25 3.62 9.10
CA LYS A 11 -16.37 2.95 8.11
C LYS A 11 -15.09 2.45 8.80
N LYS A 12 -15.09 1.18 9.22
CA LYS A 12 -13.91 0.48 9.76
C LYS A 12 -12.71 0.67 8.82
N LYS A 13 -11.56 1.09 9.37
CA LYS A 13 -10.31 1.23 8.61
C LYS A 13 -9.98 -0.12 7.97
N ARG A 14 -9.98 -0.18 6.64
CA ARG A 14 -9.62 -1.40 5.89
C ARG A 14 -8.15 -1.74 6.16
N LYS A 15 -7.86 -3.03 6.41
CA LYS A 15 -6.50 -3.53 6.58
C LYS A 15 -5.71 -3.33 5.28
N SER A 16 -4.42 -3.01 5.38
CA SER A 16 -3.57 -2.83 4.19
C SER A 16 -3.36 -4.16 3.47
N THR A 17 -3.65 -4.21 2.17
CA THR A 17 -3.49 -5.42 1.33
C THR A 17 -2.09 -5.57 0.73
N VAL A 18 -1.19 -4.62 1.01
CA VAL A 18 0.14 -4.50 0.41
C VAL A 18 0.99 -5.78 0.50
N ASN A 19 0.79 -6.63 1.51
CA ASN A 19 1.55 -7.87 1.68
C ASN A 19 0.68 -9.14 1.64
N GLN A 20 -0.54 -9.07 1.08
CA GLN A 20 -1.47 -10.20 1.15
C GLN A 20 -1.00 -11.45 0.40
N SER A 21 -0.16 -11.33 -0.62
CA SER A 21 0.24 -12.45 -1.45
C SER A 21 1.25 -13.41 -0.79
N GLY A 22 1.77 -13.12 0.41
CA GLY A 22 2.73 -13.99 1.13
C GLY A 22 4.13 -14.14 0.50
N ASN A 23 4.25 -13.90 -0.80
CA ASN A 23 5.42 -14.18 -1.63
C ASN A 23 6.53 -13.13 -1.53
N TYR A 24 6.70 -12.46 -0.39
CA TYR A 24 7.72 -11.44 -0.19
C TYR A 24 8.75 -11.92 0.84
N THR A 25 10.03 -11.88 0.50
CA THR A 25 11.10 -12.26 1.44
C THR A 25 11.27 -11.25 2.58
N LYS A 26 10.96 -9.97 2.32
CA LYS A 26 11.09 -8.86 3.27
C LYS A 26 9.79 -8.03 3.35
N PRO A 27 8.70 -8.57 3.91
CA PRO A 27 7.39 -7.91 3.92
C PRO A 27 7.39 -6.56 4.67
N ALA A 28 8.18 -6.42 5.73
CA ALA A 28 8.33 -5.15 6.47
C ALA A 28 9.01 -4.06 5.62
N LEU A 29 10.04 -4.43 4.86
CA LEU A 29 10.73 -3.52 3.94
C LEU A 29 9.78 -3.02 2.85
N ARG A 30 9.01 -3.94 2.25
CA ARG A 30 8.02 -3.58 1.22
C ARG A 30 6.99 -2.59 1.74
N ARG A 31 6.48 -2.78 2.97
CA ARG A 31 5.57 -1.83 3.64
C ARG A 31 6.18 -0.45 3.82
N ARG A 32 7.43 -0.35 4.27
CA ARG A 32 8.13 0.94 4.46
C ARG A 32 8.26 1.69 3.12
N ILE A 33 8.67 0.98 2.06
CA ILE A 33 8.82 1.57 0.72
C ILE A 33 7.45 1.97 0.15
N PHE A 34 6.43 1.12 0.30
CA PHE A 34 5.05 1.41 -0.12
C PHE A 34 4.53 2.70 0.52
N ASN A 35 4.65 2.83 1.85
CA ASN A 35 4.16 4.03 2.55
C ASN A 35 4.91 5.29 2.11
N ARG A 36 6.24 5.18 1.88
CA ARG A 36 7.05 6.29 1.36
C ARG A 36 6.59 6.73 -0.02
N ILE A 37 6.42 5.78 -0.95
CA ILE A 37 5.99 6.06 -2.33
C ILE A 37 4.55 6.58 -2.37
N LYS A 38 3.65 5.99 -1.57
CA LYS A 38 2.25 6.41 -1.50
C LYS A 38 2.14 7.87 -1.07
N ARG A 39 2.92 8.30 -0.08
CA ARG A 39 2.96 9.69 0.39
C ARG A 39 3.62 10.65 -0.61
N GLY A 40 4.51 10.16 -1.48
CA GLY A 40 5.14 10.99 -2.51
C GLY A 40 4.18 11.40 -3.63
N GLY A 41 4.46 12.53 -4.27
CA GLY A 41 3.74 13.03 -5.45
C GLY A 41 4.21 12.43 -6.79
N LYS A 42 5.31 11.63 -6.79
CA LYS A 42 5.77 10.96 -8.01
C LYS A 42 4.82 9.84 -8.38
N GLY A 43 4.43 9.77 -9.65
CA GLY A 43 3.53 8.75 -10.17
C GLY A 43 2.05 8.94 -9.78
N GLY A 44 1.63 10.14 -9.39
CA GLY A 44 0.24 10.49 -9.09
C GLY A 44 0.11 11.25 -7.78
N ALA A 45 -1.10 11.71 -7.46
CA ALA A 45 -1.37 12.52 -6.28
C ALA A 45 -0.86 11.86 -4.98
N PRO A 46 -0.32 12.64 -4.03
CA PRO A 46 0.04 12.16 -2.69
C PRO A 46 -1.11 11.41 -2.02
N GLY A 47 -0.80 10.30 -1.35
CA GLY A 47 -1.78 9.47 -0.66
C GLY A 47 -2.54 8.48 -1.55
N GLN A 48 -2.53 8.65 -2.87
CA GLN A 48 -3.16 7.73 -3.81
C GLN A 48 -2.22 6.61 -4.24
N TRP A 49 -2.81 5.47 -4.64
CA TRP A 49 -2.09 4.32 -5.18
C TRP A 49 -2.40 4.17 -6.67
N SER A 50 -1.37 4.19 -7.50
CA SER A 50 -1.47 4.16 -8.96
C SER A 50 -0.58 3.07 -9.55
N ALA A 51 -0.78 2.73 -10.83
CA ALA A 51 0.05 1.77 -11.55
C ALA A 51 1.54 2.17 -11.56
N ARG A 52 1.84 3.46 -11.80
CA ARG A 52 3.22 3.97 -11.81
C ARG A 52 3.88 3.88 -10.43
N LYS A 53 3.12 4.09 -9.35
CA LYS A 53 3.61 3.89 -7.98
C LYS A 53 3.91 2.41 -7.67
N ALA A 54 3.12 1.48 -8.21
CA ALA A 54 3.38 0.04 -8.07
C ALA A 54 4.67 -0.39 -8.77
N GLN A 55 4.94 0.14 -9.97
CA GLN A 55 6.20 -0.10 -10.69
C GLN A 55 7.41 0.41 -9.90
N MET A 56 7.32 1.64 -9.38
CA MET A 56 8.38 2.20 -8.53
C MET A 56 8.62 1.37 -7.27
N LEU A 57 7.55 0.86 -6.64
CA LEU A 57 7.66 -0.02 -5.48
C LEU A 57 8.42 -1.29 -5.83
N ALA A 58 8.11 -1.94 -6.95
CA ALA A 58 8.79 -3.16 -7.37
C ALA A 58 10.29 -2.92 -7.59
N GLN A 59 10.63 -1.84 -8.32
CA GLN A 59 12.03 -1.46 -8.55
C GLN A 59 12.77 -1.13 -7.25
N ALA A 60 12.18 -0.31 -6.38
CA ALA A 60 12.77 0.08 -5.11
C ALA A 60 12.90 -1.10 -4.15
N TYR A 61 11.91 -2.01 -4.14
CA TYR A 61 11.95 -3.21 -3.31
C TYR A 61 13.08 -4.15 -3.75
N LYS A 62 13.22 -4.39 -5.06
CA LYS A 62 14.35 -5.15 -5.62
C LYS A 62 15.69 -4.49 -5.30
N LYS A 63 15.82 -3.18 -5.51
CA LYS A 63 17.04 -2.40 -5.21
C LYS A 63 17.42 -2.44 -3.73
N ALA A 64 16.44 -2.47 -2.84
CA ALA A 64 16.66 -2.59 -1.40
C ALA A 64 16.91 -4.05 -0.93
N GLY A 65 17.14 -4.98 -1.86
CA GLY A 65 17.41 -6.38 -1.56
C GLY A 65 16.18 -7.17 -1.12
N GLY A 66 14.99 -6.70 -1.50
CA GLY A 66 13.73 -7.42 -1.36
C GLY A 66 13.54 -8.42 -2.50
N GLY A 67 13.19 -9.65 -2.17
CA GLY A 67 12.95 -10.73 -3.11
C GLY A 67 11.51 -11.23 -3.06
N TYR A 68 11.22 -12.12 -4.00
CA TYR A 68 9.94 -12.82 -4.11
C TYR A 68 10.15 -14.30 -3.84
N ARG A 69 9.21 -14.92 -3.13
CA ARG A 69 9.17 -16.37 -2.92
C ARG A 69 8.25 -16.96 -3.98
N ASN A 70 8.67 -18.08 -4.58
CA ASN A 70 7.85 -18.85 -5.50
C ASN A 70 7.02 -19.85 -4.70
#